data_AF-A0A1N7K5S6-F1
#
_entry.id   AF-A0A1N7K5S6-F1
#
_cell.length_a   1.000
_cell.length_b   1.000
_cell.length_c   1.000
_cell.angle_alpha   90.00
_cell.angle_beta   90.00
_cell.angle_gamma   90.00
#
_symmetry.space_group_name_H-M   'P 1'
#
loop_
_entity.id
_entity.type
_entity.pdbx_description
1 polymer ?
#
loop_
_entity_poly.entity_id
_entity_poly.type
_entity_poly.pdbx_seq_one_letter_code
_entity_poly.pdbx_strand_id
1 'polypeptide(L)'
;MARAWALAFALSLCGACAPPTGLSQPASEAPPLPDYVHERYFIEPASSRRPERGAEALRFALTPGGCSPGPGCARSAIATGEAWQPGHQTMIGFEIRVPRDFAHRGPGLSVARFRAGRGGPLLIDMTLDRDRGLTAFGRVCLPPEVFGQWRRVYLRMAWAQDETGFVEIRCGRGDILSEPVIYAAEGIATHPPGAPARYDLHLGLVADRPVSRPVTVEMRRILWRRLYVVLGRPAGG
;
A
#
# COMPACT_ATOMS: atom_id res chain seq x y z
N MET A 1 -44.92 44.77 -62.28
CA MET A 1 -43.67 45.38 -62.80
C MET A 1 -42.53 44.98 -61.87
N ALA A 2 -41.46 44.37 -62.42
CA ALA A 2 -40.07 44.28 -61.93
C ALA A 2 -39.84 43.71 -60.51
N ARG A 3 -38.83 42.90 -60.14
CA ARG A 3 -37.60 42.28 -60.69
C ARG A 3 -37.22 41.22 -59.60
N ALA A 4 -36.93 39.94 -59.86
CA ALA A 4 -35.76 39.39 -60.52
C ALA A 4 -34.45 39.40 -59.66
N TRP A 5 -34.03 38.20 -59.21
CA TRP A 5 -32.67 37.70 -58.84
C TRP A 5 -32.07 38.17 -57.48
N ALA A 6 -31.26 37.41 -56.71
CA ALA A 6 -30.31 36.35 -57.04
C ALA A 6 -30.01 35.40 -55.84
N LEU A 7 -29.53 34.19 -56.18
CA LEU A 7 -28.88 33.22 -55.29
C LEU A 7 -27.62 33.81 -54.62
N ALA A 8 -27.38 33.43 -53.36
CA ALA A 8 -26.04 33.35 -52.79
C ALA A 8 -25.91 32.06 -51.97
N PHE A 9 -25.29 31.06 -52.59
CA PHE A 9 -24.82 29.83 -51.96
C PHE A 9 -23.58 30.16 -51.13
N ALA A 10 -23.66 30.07 -49.80
CA ALA A 10 -22.49 30.15 -48.93
C ALA A 10 -22.10 28.73 -48.49
N LEU A 11 -21.17 28.10 -49.22
CA LEU A 11 -20.43 26.94 -48.73
C LEU A 11 -19.53 27.39 -47.57
N SER A 12 -19.93 27.08 -46.34
CA SER A 12 -19.01 27.09 -45.20
C SER A 12 -18.13 25.86 -45.27
N LEU A 13 -16.88 26.07 -45.67
CA LEU A 13 -15.77 25.13 -45.48
C LEU A 13 -15.50 25.03 -43.97
N CYS A 14 -16.05 24.01 -43.32
CA CYS A 14 -15.60 23.57 -42.00
C CYS A 14 -14.17 23.03 -42.11
N GLY A 15 -13.19 23.91 -41.96
CA GLY A 15 -11.80 23.54 -41.73
C GLY A 15 -11.67 22.84 -40.38
N ALA A 16 -11.75 21.52 -40.38
CA ALA A 16 -11.43 20.68 -39.24
C ALA A 16 -9.94 20.84 -38.91
N CYS A 17 -9.63 21.71 -37.94
CA CYS A 17 -8.32 21.73 -37.29
C CYS A 17 -8.20 20.46 -36.45
N ALA A 18 -7.69 19.38 -37.05
CA ALA A 18 -7.23 18.22 -36.29
C ALA A 18 -6.05 18.68 -35.42
N PRO A 19 -6.13 18.61 -34.08
CA PRO A 19 -4.97 18.92 -33.25
C PRO A 19 -3.84 17.96 -33.61
N PRO A 20 -2.58 18.43 -33.65
CA PRO A 20 -1.44 17.57 -33.91
C PRO A 20 -1.47 16.43 -32.89
N THR A 21 -1.55 15.20 -33.40
CA THR A 21 -1.43 13.99 -32.62
C THR A 21 -0.03 13.96 -32.04
N GLY A 22 0.12 14.52 -30.83
CA GLY A 22 1.38 14.50 -30.10
C GLY A 22 1.82 13.06 -29.99
N LEU A 23 3.04 12.77 -30.47
CA LEU A 23 3.66 11.46 -30.33
C LEU A 23 3.59 11.07 -28.85
N SER A 24 2.80 10.05 -28.54
CA SER A 24 2.78 9.43 -27.23
C SER A 24 4.21 9.02 -26.90
N GLN A 25 4.87 9.76 -26.01
CA GLN A 25 6.16 9.36 -25.49
C GLN A 25 6.00 7.95 -24.92
N PRO A 26 6.85 6.97 -25.31
CA PRO A 26 6.82 5.67 -24.68
C PRO A 26 6.99 5.90 -23.18
N ALA A 27 6.05 5.36 -22.40
CA ALA A 27 6.08 5.47 -20.95
C ALA A 27 7.47 5.02 -20.48
N SER A 28 8.28 5.96 -19.98
CA SER A 28 9.61 5.68 -19.46
C SER A 28 9.48 4.52 -18.48
N GLU A 29 10.08 3.39 -18.84
CA GLU A 29 10.05 2.18 -18.04
C GLU A 29 10.56 2.55 -16.64
N ALA A 30 9.81 2.16 -15.61
CA ALA A 30 10.18 2.50 -14.24
C ALA A 30 11.53 1.84 -13.93
N PRO A 31 12.46 2.52 -13.24
CA PRO A 31 13.61 1.82 -12.70
C PRO A 31 13.12 0.67 -11.80
N PRO A 32 13.74 -0.52 -11.89
CA PRO A 32 13.32 -1.67 -11.11
C PRO A 32 13.48 -1.41 -9.61
N LEU A 33 12.68 -2.11 -8.80
CA LEU A 33 12.82 -2.09 -7.34
C LEU A 33 14.22 -2.61 -6.94
N PRO A 34 14.78 -2.15 -5.81
CA PRO A 34 16.06 -2.65 -5.32
C PRO A 34 16.02 -4.15 -5.02
N ASP A 35 17.13 -4.86 -5.25
CA ASP A 35 17.24 -6.32 -5.11
C ASP A 35 16.93 -6.84 -3.69
N TYR A 36 17.02 -5.99 -2.67
CA TYR A 36 16.62 -6.36 -1.30
C TYR A 36 15.11 -6.41 -1.09
N VAL A 37 14.32 -5.88 -2.04
CA VAL A 37 12.86 -5.98 -2.03
C VAL A 37 12.51 -7.29 -2.73
N HIS A 38 11.73 -8.13 -2.06
CA HIS A 38 11.31 -9.41 -2.65
C HIS A 38 10.65 -9.19 -4.02
N GLU A 39 11.02 -9.98 -5.02
CA GLU A 39 10.55 -9.94 -6.42
C GLU A 39 9.01 -9.94 -6.61
N ARG A 40 8.26 -10.26 -5.54
CA ARG A 40 6.79 -10.27 -5.54
C ARG A 40 6.20 -8.88 -5.42
N TYR A 41 6.97 -7.93 -4.89
CA TYR A 41 6.54 -6.54 -4.84
C TYR A 41 6.73 -5.88 -6.20
N PHE A 42 5.77 -5.05 -6.55
CA PHE A 42 5.85 -4.14 -7.70
C PHE A 42 5.43 -2.75 -7.26
N ILE A 43 5.81 -1.71 -8.02
CA ILE A 43 5.32 -0.35 -7.78
C ILE A 43 3.82 -0.33 -8.09
N GLU A 44 2.99 0.06 -7.11
CA GLU A 44 1.53 0.07 -7.25
C GLU A 44 1.13 0.99 -8.41
N PRO A 45 0.46 0.48 -9.47
CA PRO A 45 0.06 1.28 -10.62
C PRO A 45 -0.81 2.47 -10.26
N ALA A 46 -1.64 2.36 -9.21
CA ALA A 46 -2.45 3.45 -8.71
C ALA A 46 -1.68 4.49 -7.86
N SER A 47 -0.35 4.43 -7.80
CA SER A 47 0.46 5.43 -7.12
C SER A 47 0.45 6.75 -7.88
N SER A 48 -0.10 7.80 -7.26
CA SER A 48 0.00 9.17 -7.80
C SER A 48 1.42 9.71 -7.74
N ARG A 49 2.27 9.17 -6.86
CA ARG A 49 3.72 9.39 -6.87
C ARG A 49 4.45 8.07 -6.66
N ARG A 50 5.32 7.72 -7.61
CA ARG A 50 6.15 6.51 -7.50
C ARG A 50 7.11 6.62 -6.31
N PRO A 51 7.38 5.53 -5.59
CA PRO A 51 8.44 5.50 -4.59
C PRO A 51 9.79 5.81 -5.24
N GLU A 52 10.60 6.62 -4.58
CA GLU A 52 11.94 6.98 -5.04
C GLU A 52 12.96 5.99 -4.47
N ARG A 53 13.86 5.50 -5.32
CA ARG A 53 14.97 4.64 -4.90
C ARG A 53 16.10 5.49 -4.32
N GLY A 54 16.38 5.33 -3.04
CA GLY A 54 17.62 5.79 -2.40
C GLY A 54 18.70 4.70 -2.40
N ALA A 55 19.86 5.02 -1.82
CA ALA A 55 20.97 4.07 -1.70
C ALA A 55 20.63 2.87 -0.78
N GLU A 56 19.91 3.12 0.31
CA GLU A 56 19.62 2.11 1.34
C GLU A 56 18.12 1.86 1.59
N ALA A 57 17.26 2.69 1.01
CA ALA A 57 15.84 2.70 1.31
C ALA A 57 14.99 3.17 0.13
N LEU A 58 13.73 2.76 0.14
CA LEU A 58 12.70 3.35 -0.69
C LEU A 58 12.09 4.53 0.06
N ARG A 59 11.97 5.67 -0.61
CA ARG A 59 11.28 6.85 -0.10
C ARG A 59 9.88 6.93 -0.71
N PHE A 60 8.87 6.91 0.15
CA PHE A 60 7.48 7.10 -0.23
C PHE A 60 7.07 8.53 0.09
N ALA A 61 6.38 9.18 -0.83
CA ALA A 61 6.03 10.59 -0.69
C ALA A 61 4.63 10.88 -1.22
N LEU A 62 3.85 11.65 -0.46
CA LEU A 62 2.59 12.23 -0.91
C LEU A 62 2.73 13.75 -0.94
N THR A 63 2.18 14.38 -1.97
CA THR A 63 2.09 15.83 -2.10
C THR A 63 0.65 16.30 -1.89
N PRO A 64 0.45 17.52 -1.37
CA PRO A 64 -0.88 18.11 -1.29
C PRO A 64 -1.59 18.12 -2.65
N GLY A 65 -2.90 17.87 -2.64
CA GLY A 65 -3.73 17.90 -3.85
C GLY A 65 -3.51 16.74 -4.83
N GLY A 66 -2.60 15.79 -4.55
CA GLY A 66 -2.28 14.65 -5.42
C GLY A 66 -3.35 13.55 -5.47
N CYS A 67 -4.62 13.92 -5.37
CA CYS A 67 -5.72 13.00 -5.34
C CYS A 67 -6.26 12.68 -6.73
N SER A 68 -6.35 11.39 -7.03
CA SER A 68 -7.04 10.92 -8.23
C SER A 68 -8.50 10.56 -7.92
N PRO A 69 -9.42 10.67 -8.89
CA PRO A 69 -10.78 10.16 -8.73
C PRO A 69 -10.75 8.63 -8.54
N GLY A 70 -11.21 8.12 -7.39
CA GLY A 70 -11.26 6.68 -7.09
C GLY A 70 -11.09 6.36 -5.60
N PRO A 71 -11.22 5.08 -5.20
CA PRO A 71 -10.94 4.65 -3.83
C PRO A 71 -9.45 4.84 -3.54
N GLY A 72 -9.11 5.51 -2.43
CA GLY A 72 -7.74 5.93 -2.08
C GLY A 72 -7.31 7.17 -2.87
N CYS A 73 -7.28 8.30 -2.17
CA CYS A 73 -7.06 9.64 -2.70
C CYS A 73 -5.66 9.75 -3.31
N ALA A 74 -4.62 9.61 -2.48
CA ALA A 74 -3.23 9.73 -2.89
C ALA A 74 -2.43 8.51 -2.46
N ARG A 75 -1.53 8.04 -3.31
CA ARG A 75 -0.74 6.83 -3.07
C ARG A 75 0.70 6.99 -3.52
N SER A 76 1.59 6.47 -2.69
CA SER A 76 2.97 6.16 -3.04
C SER A 76 3.28 4.84 -2.37
N ALA A 77 3.19 3.74 -3.11
CA ALA A 77 3.26 2.41 -2.53
C ALA A 77 3.90 1.39 -3.47
N ILE A 78 4.45 0.34 -2.86
CA ILE A 78 4.64 -0.95 -3.51
C ILE A 78 3.50 -1.88 -3.08
N ALA A 79 3.15 -2.82 -3.94
CA ALA A 79 2.10 -3.78 -3.68
C ALA A 79 2.54 -5.20 -4.00
N THR A 80 1.89 -6.17 -3.36
CA THR A 80 1.92 -7.58 -3.74
C THR A 80 0.50 -8.12 -3.62
N GLY A 81 0.15 -9.06 -4.50
CA GLY A 81 -1.15 -9.72 -4.49
C GLY A 81 -1.00 -11.22 -4.67
N GLU A 82 -1.38 -12.01 -3.66
CA GLU A 82 -1.18 -13.46 -3.69
C GLU A 82 -2.45 -14.22 -3.33
N ALA A 83 -2.66 -15.36 -3.98
CA ALA A 83 -3.59 -16.36 -3.50
C ALA A 83 -3.02 -17.00 -2.24
N TRP A 84 -3.74 -16.92 -1.13
CA TRP A 84 -3.42 -17.72 0.04
C TRP A 84 -4.27 -19.00 0.01
N GLN A 85 -3.87 -20.00 0.80
CA GLN A 85 -4.68 -21.21 1.03
C GLN A 85 -4.79 -21.44 2.54
N PRO A 86 -5.87 -22.07 3.02
CA PRO A 86 -6.02 -22.41 4.42
C PRO A 86 -4.78 -23.14 4.95
N GLY A 87 -4.34 -22.78 6.15
CA GLY A 87 -3.13 -23.33 6.79
C GLY A 87 -1.82 -22.68 6.35
N HIS A 88 -1.83 -21.76 5.37
CA HIS A 88 -0.65 -20.95 5.08
C HIS A 88 -0.40 -19.97 6.22
N GLN A 89 0.85 -19.88 6.65
CA GLN A 89 1.31 -18.81 7.50
C GLN A 89 2.20 -17.87 6.69
N THR A 90 2.06 -16.57 6.93
CA THR A 90 2.85 -15.54 6.27
C THR A 90 3.47 -14.64 7.31
N MET A 91 4.73 -14.29 7.10
CA MET A 91 5.44 -13.26 7.83
C MET A 91 5.86 -12.16 6.86
N ILE A 92 5.44 -10.95 7.19
CA ILE A 92 5.86 -9.72 6.52
C ILE A 92 6.64 -8.91 7.54
N GLY A 93 7.72 -8.27 7.11
CA GLY A 93 8.41 -7.34 7.98
C GLY A 93 9.17 -6.30 7.19
N PHE A 94 9.33 -5.13 7.78
CA PHE A 94 10.02 -4.02 7.14
C PHE A 94 10.60 -3.11 8.23
N GLU A 95 11.67 -2.40 7.88
CA GLU A 95 12.07 -1.24 8.67
C GLU A 95 11.42 0.00 8.08
N ILE A 96 10.91 0.87 8.94
CA ILE A 96 10.32 2.17 8.60
C ILE A 96 11.05 3.28 9.36
N ARG A 97 11.28 4.40 8.68
CA ARG A 97 11.68 5.67 9.28
C ARG A 97 10.66 6.73 8.92
N VAL A 98 9.99 7.25 9.93
CA VAL A 98 9.12 8.43 9.82
C VAL A 98 9.95 9.66 10.17
N PRO A 99 9.90 10.78 9.43
CA PRO A 99 10.64 12.00 9.76
C PRO A 99 10.33 12.53 11.16
N ARG A 100 11.32 13.09 11.86
CA ARG A 100 11.13 13.65 13.22
C ARG A 100 10.13 14.81 13.24
N ASP A 101 10.06 15.57 12.16
CA ASP A 101 9.18 16.72 11.95
C ASP A 101 7.83 16.33 11.30
N PHE A 102 7.47 15.05 11.32
CA PHE A 102 6.20 14.57 10.78
C PHE A 102 5.01 15.32 11.38
N ALA A 103 4.23 15.98 10.51
CA ALA A 103 3.21 16.92 10.92
C ALA A 103 1.78 16.54 10.52
N HIS A 104 1.58 15.41 9.84
CA HIS A 104 0.26 15.00 9.37
C HIS A 104 -0.64 14.63 10.55
N ARG A 105 -1.87 15.17 10.53
CA ARG A 105 -2.90 14.89 11.52
C ARG A 105 -4.16 14.42 10.83
N GLY A 106 -4.82 13.46 11.45
CA GLY A 106 -6.14 12.99 11.05
C GLY A 106 -6.15 11.55 10.54
N PRO A 107 -7.34 11.03 10.26
CA PRO A 107 -7.52 9.64 9.87
C PRO A 107 -7.14 9.42 8.41
N GLY A 108 -6.87 8.15 8.10
CA GLY A 108 -6.83 7.66 6.72
C GLY A 108 -5.48 7.81 6.04
N LEU A 109 -4.38 8.01 6.77
CA LEU A 109 -3.03 7.84 6.25
C LEU A 109 -2.46 6.50 6.76
N SER A 110 -2.24 5.56 5.84
CA SER A 110 -1.73 4.22 6.16
C SER A 110 -0.35 3.98 5.59
N VAL A 111 0.47 3.24 6.33
CA VAL A 111 1.80 2.80 5.86
C VAL A 111 1.86 1.33 5.44
N ALA A 112 0.95 0.52 5.97
CA ALA A 112 0.74 -0.85 5.54
C ALA A 112 -0.77 -1.11 5.54
N ARG A 113 -1.27 -1.64 4.43
CA ARG A 113 -2.71 -1.91 4.26
C ARG A 113 -2.92 -3.27 3.63
N PHE A 114 -3.74 -4.07 4.28
CA PHE A 114 -4.04 -5.45 3.90
C PHE A 114 -5.52 -5.61 3.63
N ARG A 115 -5.89 -6.09 2.45
CA ARG A 115 -7.29 -6.33 2.06
C ARG A 115 -7.48 -7.75 1.58
N ALA A 116 -8.68 -8.28 1.76
CA ALA A 116 -9.10 -9.54 1.14
C ALA A 116 -9.37 -9.33 -0.36
N GLY A 117 -8.30 -9.17 -1.12
CA GLY A 117 -8.32 -8.97 -2.57
C GLY A 117 -8.69 -7.55 -2.96
N ARG A 118 -8.77 -7.33 -4.28
CA ARG A 118 -8.98 -5.99 -4.83
C ARG A 118 -10.37 -5.48 -4.52
N GLY A 119 -10.44 -4.41 -3.74
CA GLY A 119 -11.70 -3.82 -3.28
C GLY A 119 -12.39 -4.60 -2.16
N GLY A 120 -11.78 -5.67 -1.66
CA GLY A 120 -12.35 -6.44 -0.56
C GLY A 120 -12.24 -5.74 0.81
N PRO A 121 -12.78 -6.38 1.87
CA PRO A 121 -12.72 -5.85 3.22
C PRO A 121 -11.29 -5.60 3.68
N LEU A 122 -11.13 -4.55 4.47
CA LEU A 122 -9.89 -4.20 5.14
C LEU A 122 -9.64 -5.21 6.26
N LEU A 123 -8.52 -5.92 6.19
CA LEU A 123 -8.12 -6.91 7.19
C LEU A 123 -7.20 -6.28 8.23
N ILE A 124 -6.20 -5.54 7.76
CA ILE A 124 -5.21 -4.87 8.62
C ILE A 124 -4.94 -3.49 8.04
N ASP A 125 -4.91 -2.49 8.91
CA ASP A 125 -4.49 -1.13 8.56
C ASP A 125 -3.55 -0.60 9.63
N MET A 126 -2.36 -0.20 9.19
CA MET A 126 -1.38 0.47 10.05
C MET A 126 -1.39 1.95 9.72
N THR A 127 -2.05 2.74 10.56
CA THR A 127 -2.27 4.17 10.34
C THR A 127 -1.19 5.01 11.01
N LEU A 128 -0.77 6.08 10.35
CA LEU A 128 0.26 6.99 10.82
C LEU A 128 -0.35 8.37 11.11
N ASP A 129 -0.16 8.85 12.34
CA ASP A 129 -0.64 10.16 12.79
C ASP A 129 0.42 10.83 13.69
N ARG A 130 0.51 12.16 13.64
CA ARG A 130 1.51 12.91 14.40
C ARG A 130 1.39 12.69 15.90
N ASP A 131 0.17 12.68 16.41
CA ASP A 131 -0.07 12.73 17.85
C ASP A 131 -0.18 11.31 18.42
N ARG A 132 -0.56 10.32 17.60
CA ARG A 132 -0.69 8.91 18.03
C ARG A 132 0.44 7.98 17.59
N GLY A 133 1.29 8.43 16.67
CA GLY A 133 2.36 7.63 16.11
C GLY A 133 1.87 6.68 15.00
N LEU A 134 2.59 5.58 14.81
CA LEU A 134 2.13 4.45 14.02
C LEU A 134 1.24 3.57 14.89
N THR A 135 0.01 3.31 14.46
CA THR A 135 -0.96 2.49 15.20
C THR A 135 -1.51 1.36 14.34
N ALA A 136 -1.86 0.23 14.95
CA ALA A 136 -2.56 -0.89 14.32
C ALA A 136 -3.66 -1.39 15.27
N PHE A 137 -4.86 -1.66 14.77
CA PHE A 137 -6.01 -2.08 15.60
C PHE A 137 -6.26 -1.16 16.81
N GLY A 138 -6.08 0.15 16.64
CA GLY A 138 -6.25 1.15 17.71
C GLY A 138 -5.13 1.16 18.76
N ARG A 139 -4.11 0.31 18.64
CA ARG A 139 -2.96 0.23 19.56
C ARG A 139 -1.73 0.91 18.97
N VAL A 140 -0.94 1.55 19.82
CA VAL A 140 0.31 2.21 19.41
C VAL A 140 1.38 1.15 19.14
N CYS A 141 1.87 1.14 17.91
CA CYS A 141 2.97 0.31 17.42
C CYS A 141 4.31 1.03 17.57
N LEU A 142 4.40 2.27 17.08
CA LEU A 142 5.57 3.13 17.26
C LEU A 142 5.08 4.50 17.73
N PRO A 143 5.43 4.94 18.94
CA PRO A 143 4.94 6.22 19.44
C PRO A 143 5.70 7.40 18.78
N PRO A 144 5.16 8.62 18.74
CA PRO A 144 5.77 9.74 18.00
C PRO A 144 7.20 10.08 18.43
N GLU A 145 7.58 9.83 19.68
CA GLU A 145 8.89 10.13 20.25
C GLU A 145 10.02 9.33 19.59
N VAL A 146 9.67 8.24 18.90
CA VAL A 146 10.64 7.42 18.17
C VAL A 146 10.80 7.81 16.71
N PHE A 147 10.05 8.80 16.23
CA PHE A 147 10.24 9.34 14.87
C PHE A 147 11.65 9.89 14.67
N GLY A 148 12.14 9.80 13.44
CA GLY A 148 13.53 10.03 13.03
C GLY A 148 14.44 8.81 13.18
N GLN A 149 13.97 7.74 13.84
CA GLN A 149 14.73 6.49 14.03
C GLN A 149 14.21 5.41 13.10
N TRP A 150 15.09 4.49 12.69
CA TRP A 150 14.67 3.25 12.04
C TRP A 150 13.99 2.35 13.05
N ARG A 151 12.83 1.81 12.67
CA ARG A 151 12.05 0.90 13.50
C ARG A 151 11.57 -0.28 12.70
N ARG A 152 11.63 -1.46 13.31
CA ARG A 152 11.22 -2.71 12.71
C ARG A 152 9.76 -2.98 13.01
N VAL A 153 9.02 -3.39 11.99
CA VAL A 153 7.64 -3.87 12.09
C VAL A 153 7.60 -5.29 11.57
N TYR A 154 6.93 -6.17 12.31
CA TYR A 154 6.63 -7.53 11.89
C TYR A 154 5.13 -7.77 11.97
N LEU A 155 4.60 -8.41 10.94
CA LEU A 155 3.25 -8.94 10.87
C LEU A 155 3.35 -10.43 10.59
N ARG A 156 2.79 -11.26 11.48
CA ARG A 156 2.63 -12.69 11.28
C ARG A 156 1.15 -13.01 11.22
N MET A 157 0.74 -13.86 10.28
CA MET A 157 -0.65 -14.22 10.11
C MET A 157 -0.78 -15.67 9.66
N ALA A 158 -1.72 -16.39 10.25
CA ALA A 158 -2.20 -17.67 9.74
C ALA A 158 -3.55 -17.46 9.06
N TRP A 159 -3.64 -17.88 7.81
CA TRP A 159 -4.86 -17.82 7.04
C TRP A 159 -5.77 -19.02 7.32
N ALA A 160 -6.98 -18.74 7.80
CA ALA A 160 -7.95 -19.76 8.19
C ALA A 160 -9.40 -19.28 7.97
N GLN A 161 -10.28 -20.23 7.63
CA GLN A 161 -11.74 -20.03 7.53
C GLN A 161 -12.46 -20.30 8.87
N ASP A 162 -11.74 -20.84 9.83
CA ASP A 162 -12.21 -21.23 11.15
C ASP A 162 -11.39 -20.55 12.24
N GLU A 163 -11.60 -20.94 13.49
CA GLU A 163 -10.91 -20.42 14.67
C GLU A 163 -9.44 -20.89 14.79
N THR A 164 -8.81 -21.38 13.72
CA THR A 164 -7.37 -21.72 13.73
C THR A 164 -6.47 -20.58 13.25
N GLY A 165 -7.06 -19.48 12.78
CA GLY A 165 -6.33 -18.31 12.31
C GLY A 165 -5.80 -17.45 13.44
N PHE A 166 -4.74 -16.69 13.11
CA PHE A 166 -4.20 -15.68 14.02
C PHE A 166 -3.61 -14.50 13.25
N VAL A 167 -3.51 -13.36 13.93
CA VAL A 167 -2.78 -12.17 13.51
C VAL A 167 -1.94 -11.69 14.67
N GLU A 168 -0.65 -11.44 14.41
CA GLU A 168 0.30 -10.96 15.41
C GLU A 168 1.11 -9.80 14.81
N ILE A 169 1.18 -8.69 15.54
CA ILE A 169 1.96 -7.52 15.15
C ILE A 169 2.98 -7.21 16.25
N ARG A 170 4.24 -7.02 15.84
CA ARG A 170 5.35 -6.59 16.71
C ARG A 170 6.03 -5.37 16.14
N CYS A 171 6.46 -4.47 17.02
CA CYS A 171 7.10 -3.21 16.62
C CYS A 171 8.21 -2.81 17.58
N GLY A 172 9.39 -2.42 17.06
CA GLY A 172 10.43 -1.76 17.85
C GLY A 172 11.80 -1.64 17.18
N ARG A 173 12.90 -1.96 17.88
CA ARG A 173 14.29 -1.66 17.46
C ARG A 173 15.11 -2.85 16.97
N GLY A 174 14.75 -4.05 17.39
CA GLY A 174 15.56 -5.26 17.33
C GLY A 174 14.93 -6.35 16.48
N ASP A 175 15.35 -7.58 16.77
CA ASP A 175 14.89 -8.78 16.06
C ASP A 175 13.47 -9.19 16.46
N ILE A 176 12.87 -10.06 15.66
CA ILE A 176 11.49 -10.50 15.86
C ILE A 176 11.25 -11.16 17.23
N LEU A 177 12.29 -11.77 17.83
CA LEU A 177 12.18 -12.53 19.08
C LEU A 177 12.17 -11.62 20.30
N SER A 178 12.83 -10.47 20.22
CA SER A 178 13.00 -9.54 21.34
C SER A 178 11.91 -8.48 21.42
N GLU A 179 11.15 -8.27 20.34
CA GLU A 179 10.16 -7.19 20.28
C GLU A 179 8.82 -7.55 20.93
N PRO A 180 8.18 -6.60 21.63
CA PRO A 180 6.90 -6.83 22.27
C PRO A 180 5.80 -7.02 21.24
N VAL A 181 4.90 -7.94 21.54
CA VAL A 181 3.65 -8.12 20.82
C VAL A 181 2.72 -6.96 21.21
N ILE A 182 2.41 -6.10 20.26
CA ILE A 182 1.48 -4.98 20.49
C ILE A 182 0.02 -5.41 20.31
N TYR A 183 -0.18 -6.42 19.46
CA TYR A 183 -1.47 -6.99 19.12
C TYR A 183 -1.27 -8.45 18.76
N ALA A 184 -2.04 -9.31 19.40
CA ALA A 184 -2.24 -10.69 19.00
C ALA A 184 -3.72 -10.99 19.11
N ALA A 185 -4.25 -11.62 18.08
CA ALA A 185 -5.54 -12.29 18.10
C ALA A 185 -5.33 -13.70 17.57
N GLU A 186 -5.78 -14.68 18.34
CA GLU A 186 -5.80 -16.11 18.03
C GLU A 186 -7.24 -16.58 18.10
N GLY A 187 -7.55 -17.76 17.55
CA GLY A 187 -8.92 -18.27 17.63
C GLY A 187 -9.86 -17.61 16.61
N ILE A 188 -9.33 -16.95 15.57
CA ILE A 188 -10.15 -16.11 14.68
C ILE A 188 -10.13 -16.63 13.25
N ALA A 189 -11.29 -16.56 12.60
CA ALA A 189 -11.36 -16.64 11.15
C ALA A 189 -10.66 -15.40 10.56
N THR A 190 -9.50 -15.62 9.95
CA THR A 190 -8.72 -14.57 9.27
C THR A 190 -9.11 -14.42 7.80
N HIS A 191 -10.07 -15.22 7.33
CA HIS A 191 -10.57 -15.18 5.98
C HIS A 191 -12.12 -15.31 5.89
N PRO A 192 -12.80 -14.45 5.10
CA PRO A 192 -14.22 -14.59 4.79
C PRO A 192 -14.52 -15.72 3.77
N PRO A 193 -15.50 -16.61 3.98
CA PRO A 193 -15.72 -17.80 3.14
C PRO A 193 -15.99 -17.50 1.64
N GLY A 194 -15.56 -18.40 0.72
CA GLY A 194 -16.15 -18.48 -0.64
C GLY A 194 -15.24 -18.66 -1.89
N ALA A 195 -13.90 -18.60 -1.81
CA ALA A 195 -12.97 -18.84 -2.95
C ALA A 195 -11.51 -18.83 -2.43
N PRO A 196 -10.47 -19.23 -3.22
CA PRO A 196 -9.10 -18.83 -2.90
C PRO A 196 -9.06 -17.30 -2.87
N ALA A 197 -9.09 -16.70 -1.67
CA ALA A 197 -8.98 -15.26 -1.64
C ALA A 197 -7.56 -14.87 -2.01
N ARG A 198 -7.49 -13.92 -2.93
CA ARG A 198 -6.29 -13.15 -3.08
C ARG A 198 -6.27 -12.17 -1.91
N TYR A 199 -5.10 -11.86 -1.38
CA TYR A 199 -4.95 -10.66 -0.56
C TYR A 199 -4.21 -9.61 -1.35
N ASP A 200 -4.51 -8.34 -1.07
CA ASP A 200 -3.73 -7.21 -1.57
C ASP A 200 -3.02 -6.57 -0.39
N LEU A 201 -1.69 -6.58 -0.42
CA LEU A 201 -0.83 -5.88 0.53
C LEU A 201 -0.23 -4.67 -0.15
N HIS A 202 -0.44 -3.50 0.44
CA HIS A 202 0.25 -2.26 0.06
C HIS A 202 1.20 -1.85 1.19
N LEU A 203 2.45 -1.51 0.84
CA LEU A 203 3.45 -0.92 1.73
C LEU A 203 3.88 0.44 1.17
N GLY A 204 3.90 1.48 2.01
CA GLY A 204 4.32 2.83 1.61
C GLY A 204 3.50 3.92 2.29
N LEU A 205 2.81 4.76 1.51
CA LEU A 205 1.84 5.74 1.96
C LEU A 205 0.57 5.60 1.13
N VAL A 206 -0.54 5.32 1.81
CA VAL A 206 -1.88 5.24 1.20
C VAL A 206 -2.78 6.19 1.98
N ALA A 207 -3.28 7.22 1.31
CA ALA A 207 -4.17 8.21 1.92
C ALA A 207 -5.59 8.06 1.37
N ASP A 208 -6.58 7.93 2.25
CA ASP A 208 -8.01 7.91 1.89
C ASP A 208 -8.56 9.31 1.64
N ARG A 209 -7.85 10.34 2.10
CA ARG A 209 -8.20 11.76 1.95
C ARG A 209 -7.00 12.55 1.45
N PRO A 210 -7.22 13.76 0.90
CA PRO A 210 -6.10 14.63 0.52
C PRO A 210 -5.24 14.94 1.73
N VAL A 211 -3.91 14.83 1.56
CA VAL A 211 -2.96 15.32 2.57
C VAL A 211 -2.87 16.84 2.48
N SER A 212 -2.91 17.53 3.60
CA SER A 212 -2.80 19.00 3.65
C SER A 212 -1.36 19.51 3.55
N ARG A 213 -0.38 18.63 3.77
CA ARG A 213 1.06 18.92 3.75
C ARG A 213 1.79 17.75 3.09
N PRO A 214 3.01 17.97 2.57
CA PRO A 214 3.86 16.89 2.11
C PRO A 214 4.07 15.87 3.23
N VAL A 215 3.95 14.58 2.87
CA VAL A 215 4.19 13.47 3.79
C VAL A 215 5.25 12.58 3.18
N THR A 216 6.24 12.18 3.98
CA THR A 216 7.24 11.21 3.53
C THR A 216 7.52 10.17 4.60
N VAL A 217 7.83 8.96 4.17
CA VAL A 217 8.40 7.89 5.00
C VAL A 217 9.43 7.14 4.17
N GLU A 218 10.38 6.49 4.83
CA GLU A 218 11.33 5.61 4.18
C GLU A 218 11.15 4.19 4.69
N MET A 219 11.32 3.21 3.81
CA MET A 219 11.32 1.79 4.18
C MET A 219 12.49 1.04 3.58
N ARG A 220 12.99 0.06 4.33
CA ARG A 220 14.07 -0.84 3.90
C ARG A 220 13.92 -2.23 4.50
N ARG A 221 14.76 -3.17 4.06
CA ARG A 221 14.77 -4.56 4.54
C ARG A 221 13.37 -5.20 4.50
N ILE A 222 12.64 -4.95 3.41
CA ILE A 222 11.27 -5.43 3.22
C ILE A 222 11.32 -6.93 2.97
N LEU A 223 10.66 -7.67 3.84
CA LEU A 223 10.69 -9.12 3.95
C LEU A 223 9.28 -9.61 3.68
N TRP A 224 9.20 -10.68 2.89
CA TRP A 224 8.03 -11.52 2.78
C TRP A 224 8.48 -12.97 2.88
N ARG A 225 7.86 -13.75 3.76
CA ARG A 225 8.13 -15.18 3.93
C ARG A 225 6.85 -15.94 4.15
N ARG A 226 6.65 -17.00 3.37
CA ARG A 226 5.72 -18.07 3.72
C ARG A 226 6.36 -18.94 4.78
N LEU A 227 5.66 -19.09 5.91
CA LEU A 227 6.03 -20.02 6.96
C LEU A 227 5.25 -21.31 6.70
N TYR A 228 5.96 -22.42 6.57
CA TYR A 228 5.36 -23.74 6.46
C TYR A 228 5.24 -24.32 7.87
N VAL A 229 4.04 -24.77 8.24
CA VAL A 229 3.88 -25.65 9.40
C VAL A 229 4.04 -27.08 8.89
N VAL A 230 5.14 -27.75 9.26
CA VAL A 230 5.24 -29.20 9.09
C VAL A 230 4.38 -29.84 10.18
N LEU A 231 3.14 -30.18 9.85
CA LEU A 231 2.32 -31.03 10.70
C LEU A 231 2.78 -32.48 10.49
N GLY A 232 3.57 -33.01 11.44
CA GLY A 232 3.92 -34.42 11.46
C GLY A 232 5.34 -34.72 11.92
N ARG A 233 5.52 -34.85 13.24
CA ARG A 233 6.14 -36.08 13.73
C ARG A 233 5.06 -36.73 14.59
N PRO A 234 4.41 -37.83 14.15
CA PRO A 234 3.63 -38.61 15.10
C PRO A 234 4.58 -38.93 16.26
N ALA A 235 4.14 -38.68 17.49
CA ALA A 235 4.74 -39.30 18.65
C ALA A 235 4.54 -40.80 18.44
N GLY A 236 5.53 -41.44 17.80
CA GLY A 236 5.58 -42.86 17.64
C GLY A 236 6.09 -43.46 18.94
N GLY A 237 5.29 -44.35 19.52
CA GLY A 237 5.66 -45.23 20.63
C GLY A 237 4.95 -44.89 21.93
#